data_AF-A0A2H4U4C8-F1
#
_entry.id   AF-A0A2H4U4C8-F1
#
_cell.length_a   1.000
_cell.length_b   1.000
_cell.length_c   1.000
_cell.angle_alpha   90.00
_cell.angle_beta   90.00
_cell.angle_gamma   90.00
#
_symmetry.space_group_name_H-M   'P 1'
#
loop_
_entity.id
_entity.type
_entity.pdbx_description
1 polymer ?
#
loop_
_entity_poly.entity_id
_entity_poly.type
_entity_poly.pdbx_seq_one_letter_code
_entity_poly.pdbx_strand_id
1 'polypeptide(L)'
;MTESEHKIIEILRILNEQNKPTGSKLIAEELKNKGFNLGERAVRYHMQILDEKGYTERMGYSGRQITELGRKKLDKGIIYDQVDFIYSKFEEMIYLTSFNYMNRTGNVVVNTSTIYDEEAFNIIKDVFKSGLCVSPYINLKEGNSKEEIQIKTICGTTIDGILLNEGIPTIPLYGGLVKIRDYVPTKFTELISYKKTSVTPLDAFVAPGMTSVLDVINTGNGTIPANFRLIPSVGRERALNIINKLEKIGIGGVMAVSEEGKNMLGVPVPEGMVGIAVSGGVTPFCAAQELGYDIDIKIAEEIEGFETLSPIADVKKILKPADDKIHAKTPFLLSKSWNLIQKVNFDVETRKGDIIVNVSYINKDSLDKAIDIMKETYESNPKYINPYYQLVEHPTDYSKIGIATICSLSIDGLLINNGIMSNPKYGGLLELNESPLFIDLISYNGSSVDPHKIFIAKNMTSITRNIGSNKILASLKEIPYISRDYAVHLLNILKNIGFSIYKIGKPRELTYNAKVDNYNFGVVAGSGLNLIAALKEKGIDVEVKAIAKLMKFEKMERL
;
A
#
# COMPACT_ATOMS: atom_id res chain seq x y z
N MET A 1 6.25 -23.94 -4.48
CA MET A 1 7.07 -23.83 -3.26
C MET A 1 7.09 -25.18 -2.56
N THR A 2 8.21 -25.57 -1.95
CA THR A 2 8.23 -26.79 -1.11
C THR A 2 7.66 -26.47 0.26
N GLU A 3 6.90 -27.37 0.87
CA GLU A 3 6.32 -27.23 2.20
C GLU A 3 7.35 -26.77 3.26
N SER A 4 8.63 -27.07 3.05
CA SER A 4 9.77 -26.67 3.88
C SER A 4 9.99 -25.16 3.96
N GLU A 5 9.74 -24.40 2.88
CA GLU A 5 10.01 -22.95 2.85
C GLU A 5 8.97 -22.14 3.65
N HIS A 6 7.68 -22.50 3.61
CA HIS A 6 6.66 -21.89 4.49
C HIS A 6 7.00 -22.12 5.96
N LYS A 7 7.43 -23.34 6.32
CA LYS A 7 7.78 -23.70 7.69
C LYS A 7 8.93 -22.85 8.24
N ILE A 8 9.93 -22.56 7.41
CA ILE A 8 11.07 -21.71 7.76
C ILE A 8 10.62 -20.26 8.01
N ILE A 9 9.75 -19.70 7.15
CA ILE A 9 9.22 -18.35 7.33
C ILE A 9 8.38 -18.25 8.60
N GLU A 10 7.53 -19.24 8.87
CA GLU A 10 6.68 -19.23 10.06
C GLU A 10 7.50 -19.36 11.36
N ILE A 11 8.57 -20.16 11.37
CA ILE A 11 9.52 -20.20 12.50
C ILE A 11 10.15 -18.83 12.75
N LEU A 12 10.57 -18.13 11.68
CA LEU A 12 11.11 -16.78 11.83
C LEU A 12 10.05 -15.82 12.39
N ARG A 13 8.78 -15.91 11.95
CA ARG A 13 7.70 -15.05 12.45
C ARG A 13 7.50 -15.22 13.95
N ILE A 14 7.41 -16.46 14.42
CA ILE A 14 7.31 -16.78 15.84
C ILE A 14 8.49 -16.20 16.62
N LEU A 15 9.72 -16.35 16.10
CA LEU A 15 10.92 -15.78 16.75
C LEU A 15 10.90 -14.25 16.82
N ASN A 16 10.33 -13.58 15.81
CA ASN A 16 10.21 -12.13 15.77
C ASN A 16 9.14 -11.62 16.74
N GLU A 17 7.97 -12.28 16.79
CA GLU A 17 6.85 -11.96 17.69
C GLU A 17 7.26 -12.06 19.17
N GLN A 18 8.06 -13.07 19.53
CA GLN A 18 8.47 -13.28 20.92
C GLN A 18 9.48 -12.24 21.43
N ASN A 19 10.22 -11.59 20.52
CA ASN A 19 11.29 -10.62 20.79
C ASN A 19 12.29 -11.02 21.91
N LYS A 20 12.43 -12.33 22.15
CA LYS A 20 13.30 -12.95 23.16
C LYS A 20 13.79 -14.31 22.67
N PRO A 21 14.89 -14.84 23.24
CA PRO A 21 15.35 -16.18 22.93
C PRO A 21 14.25 -17.23 23.14
N THR A 22 13.96 -18.03 22.11
CA THR A 22 12.86 -18.99 22.13
C THR A 22 13.31 -20.40 21.75
N GLY A 23 12.93 -21.38 22.57
CA GLY A 23 13.28 -22.79 22.39
C GLY A 23 12.39 -23.52 21.37
N SER A 24 12.90 -24.63 20.84
CA SER A 24 12.23 -25.45 19.83
C SER A 24 10.88 -26.03 20.27
N LYS A 25 10.68 -26.23 21.57
CA LYS A 25 9.42 -26.74 22.13
C LYS A 25 8.29 -25.72 21.96
N LEU A 26 8.51 -24.48 22.40
CA LEU A 26 7.51 -23.41 22.26
C LEU A 26 7.20 -23.15 20.78
N ILE A 27 8.23 -23.11 19.92
CA ILE A 27 8.03 -22.92 18.48
C ILE A 27 7.23 -24.08 17.87
N ALA A 28 7.45 -25.33 18.30
CA ALA A 28 6.65 -26.46 17.82
C ALA A 28 5.18 -26.38 18.28
N GLU A 29 4.93 -25.91 19.50
CA GLU A 29 3.57 -25.68 20.02
C GLU A 29 2.86 -24.56 19.24
N GLU A 30 3.53 -23.42 19.02
CA GLU A 30 3.02 -22.31 18.20
C GLU A 30 2.74 -22.74 16.75
N LEU A 31 3.68 -23.47 16.12
CA LEU A 31 3.49 -24.01 14.77
C LEU A 31 2.30 -24.95 14.70
N LYS A 32 2.11 -25.81 15.71
CA LYS A 32 0.97 -26.71 15.80
C LYS A 32 -0.34 -25.94 15.93
N ASN A 33 -0.38 -24.87 16.72
CA ASN A 33 -1.55 -23.98 16.83
C ASN A 33 -1.87 -23.29 15.49
N LYS A 34 -0.83 -22.96 14.70
CA LYS A 34 -0.96 -22.43 13.34
C LYS A 34 -1.20 -23.51 12.26
N GLY A 35 -1.46 -24.76 12.65
CA GLY A 35 -1.81 -25.87 11.75
C GLY A 35 -0.62 -26.61 11.11
N PHE A 36 0.62 -26.27 11.49
CA PHE A 36 1.82 -26.98 11.04
C PHE A 36 2.15 -28.13 11.98
N ASN A 37 1.99 -29.37 11.52
CA ASN A 37 2.36 -30.56 12.28
C ASN A 37 3.88 -30.81 12.23
N LEU A 38 4.64 -30.03 13.00
CA LEU A 38 6.08 -30.20 13.17
C LEU A 38 6.42 -30.59 14.62
N GLY A 39 7.09 -31.73 14.76
CA GLY A 39 7.66 -32.11 16.05
C GLY A 39 8.87 -31.26 16.41
N GLU A 40 9.18 -31.14 17.70
CA GLU A 40 10.31 -30.36 18.24
C GLU A 40 11.65 -30.67 17.55
N ARG A 41 11.91 -31.94 17.19
CA ARG A 41 13.12 -32.35 16.47
C ARG A 41 13.22 -31.74 15.08
N ALA A 42 12.10 -31.67 14.35
CA ALA A 42 12.05 -31.06 13.02
C ALA A 42 12.20 -29.53 13.12
N VAL A 43 11.62 -28.91 14.15
CA VAL A 43 11.83 -27.49 14.45
C VAL A 43 13.32 -27.21 14.72
N ARG A 44 13.99 -28.01 15.55
CA ARG A 44 15.44 -27.87 15.79
C ARG A 44 16.26 -27.94 14.50
N TYR A 45 15.89 -28.83 13.58
CA TYR A 45 16.55 -28.96 12.29
C TYR A 45 16.38 -27.69 11.43
N HIS A 46 15.16 -27.15 11.32
CA HIS A 46 14.94 -25.89 10.61
C HIS A 46 15.64 -24.70 11.27
N MET A 47 15.68 -24.65 12.60
CA MET A 47 16.41 -23.61 13.33
C MET A 47 17.91 -23.67 13.06
N GLN A 48 18.49 -24.87 12.93
CA GLN A 48 19.90 -25.01 12.56
C GLN A 48 20.17 -24.46 11.15
N ILE A 49 19.26 -24.71 10.19
CA ILE A 49 19.35 -24.11 8.85
C ILE A 49 19.23 -22.59 8.91
N LEU A 50 18.38 -22.04 9.79
CA LEU A 50 18.26 -20.60 10.00
C LEU A 50 19.52 -20.00 10.62
N ASP A 51 20.15 -20.71 11.56
CA ASP A 51 21.43 -20.35 12.18
C ASP A 51 22.54 -20.32 11.10
N GLU A 52 22.62 -21.36 10.25
CA GLU A 52 23.58 -21.44 9.13
C GLU A 52 23.41 -20.34 8.08
N LYS A 53 22.17 -19.86 7.89
CA LYS A 53 21.85 -18.73 7.00
C LYS A 53 22.04 -17.36 7.67
N GLY A 54 22.42 -17.33 8.96
CA GLY A 54 22.57 -16.11 9.74
C GLY A 54 21.25 -15.38 10.05
N TYR A 55 20.10 -16.04 9.84
CA TYR A 55 18.78 -15.46 10.14
C TYR A 55 18.41 -15.55 11.61
N THR A 56 19.00 -16.51 12.32
CA THR A 56 18.84 -16.67 13.77
C THR A 56 20.19 -16.87 14.42
N GLU A 57 20.28 -16.57 15.71
CA GLU A 57 21.46 -16.81 16.52
C GLU A 57 21.09 -17.63 17.75
N ARG A 58 21.98 -18.55 18.13
CA ARG A 58 21.76 -19.45 19.27
C ARG A 58 22.15 -18.77 20.59
N MET A 59 21.18 -18.60 21.47
CA MET A 59 21.34 -17.97 22.79
C MET A 59 21.38 -19.04 23.90
N GLY A 60 22.28 -20.01 23.76
CA GLY A 60 22.46 -21.10 24.74
C GLY A 60 21.24 -22.01 24.89
N TYR A 61 20.85 -22.32 26.13
CA TYR A 61 19.69 -23.14 26.47
C TYR A 61 18.35 -22.41 26.31
N SER A 62 18.37 -21.07 26.28
CA SER A 62 17.18 -20.23 26.12
C SER A 62 16.58 -20.31 24.71
N GLY A 63 17.34 -20.85 23.74
CA GLY A 63 16.87 -21.13 22.38
C GLY A 63 17.58 -20.29 21.33
N ARG A 64 16.83 -19.81 20.32
CA ARG A 64 17.36 -18.89 19.30
C ARG A 64 16.66 -17.54 19.37
N GLN A 65 17.36 -16.52 18.90
CA GLN A 65 16.80 -15.19 18.67
C GLN A 65 16.94 -14.84 17.19
N ILE A 66 15.97 -14.12 16.64
CA ILE A 66 16.05 -13.63 15.26
C ILE A 66 17.10 -12.51 15.15
N THR A 67 17.93 -12.57 14.10
CA THR A 67 18.90 -11.51 13.80
C THR A 67 18.26 -10.40 12.97
N GLU A 68 18.94 -9.27 12.78
CA GLU A 68 18.48 -8.25 11.82
C GLU A 68 18.37 -8.79 10.39
N LEU A 69 19.26 -9.71 10.00
CA LEU A 69 19.20 -10.37 8.69
C LEU A 69 17.95 -11.27 8.60
N GLY A 70 17.59 -11.97 9.68
CA GLY A 70 16.36 -12.75 9.77
C GLY A 70 15.10 -11.87 9.70
N ARG A 71 15.10 -10.71 10.38
CA ARG A 71 14.01 -9.73 10.28
C ARG A 71 13.87 -9.21 8.85
N LYS A 72 14.98 -8.80 8.23
CA LYS A 72 15.00 -8.43 6.80
C LYS A 72 14.52 -9.56 5.90
N LYS A 73 14.76 -10.83 6.25
CA LYS A 73 14.26 -11.98 5.49
C LYS A 73 12.76 -12.18 5.66
N LEU A 74 12.19 -11.93 6.84
CA LEU A 74 10.74 -11.92 7.07
C LEU A 74 10.05 -10.82 6.27
N ASP A 75 10.61 -9.62 6.32
CA ASP A 75 10.15 -8.46 5.55
C ASP A 75 10.24 -8.72 4.04
N LYS A 76 11.15 -9.61 3.62
CA LYS A 76 11.37 -10.03 2.22
C LYS A 76 10.87 -11.46 1.93
N GLY A 77 10.01 -12.00 2.78
CA GLY A 77 9.44 -13.35 2.68
C GLY A 77 8.58 -13.53 1.42
N ILE A 78 7.69 -14.51 1.37
CA ILE A 78 6.73 -14.57 0.26
C ILE A 78 5.81 -13.36 0.39
N ILE A 79 5.96 -12.39 -0.51
CA ILE A 79 5.19 -11.13 -0.51
C ILE A 79 3.68 -11.38 -0.60
N TYR A 80 3.27 -12.51 -1.18
CA TYR A 80 1.87 -12.93 -1.19
C TYR A 80 1.37 -13.28 0.22
N ASP A 81 2.16 -13.99 1.01
CA ASP A 81 1.83 -14.30 2.41
C ASP A 81 1.77 -13.02 3.26
N GLN A 82 2.38 -11.91 2.81
CA GLN A 82 2.25 -10.62 3.48
C GLN A 82 0.89 -9.95 3.23
N VAL A 83 0.27 -10.14 2.06
CA VAL A 83 -1.09 -9.62 1.78
C VAL A 83 -2.11 -10.26 2.73
N ASP A 84 -2.10 -11.59 2.80
CA ASP A 84 -3.01 -12.33 3.69
C ASP A 84 -2.65 -12.06 5.16
N PHE A 85 -1.35 -12.02 5.50
CA PHE A 85 -0.89 -11.73 6.87
C PHE A 85 -1.33 -10.35 7.36
N ILE A 86 -1.22 -9.29 6.55
CA ILE A 86 -1.64 -7.94 6.97
C ILE A 86 -3.13 -7.92 7.26
N TYR A 87 -3.95 -8.52 6.39
CA TYR A 87 -5.38 -8.59 6.63
C TYR A 87 -5.72 -9.44 7.86
N SER A 88 -5.05 -10.58 8.08
CA SER A 88 -5.21 -11.37 9.30
C SER A 88 -4.78 -10.63 10.57
N LYS A 89 -3.74 -9.80 10.50
CA LYS A 89 -3.34 -8.92 11.62
C LYS A 89 -4.47 -7.94 11.99
N PHE A 90 -5.19 -7.40 11.00
CA PHE A 90 -6.38 -6.59 11.29
C PHE A 90 -7.48 -7.40 11.98
N GLU A 91 -7.77 -8.62 11.52
CA GLU A 91 -8.77 -9.50 12.17
C GLU A 91 -8.37 -9.86 13.60
N GLU A 92 -7.08 -10.11 13.84
CA GLU A 92 -6.53 -10.32 15.18
C GLU A 92 -6.70 -9.09 16.08
N MET A 93 -6.38 -7.89 15.59
CA MET A 93 -6.56 -6.65 16.36
C MET A 93 -8.03 -6.37 16.70
N ILE A 94 -8.96 -6.67 15.78
CA ILE A 94 -10.41 -6.58 16.03
C ILE A 94 -10.78 -7.53 17.16
N TYR A 95 -10.33 -8.79 17.10
CA TYR A 95 -10.65 -9.81 18.10
C TYR A 95 -10.07 -9.50 19.49
N LEU A 96 -8.83 -9.01 19.55
CA LEU A 96 -8.15 -8.70 20.81
C LEU A 96 -8.62 -7.39 21.47
N THR A 97 -9.41 -6.57 20.77
CA THR A 97 -10.03 -5.37 21.35
C THR A 97 -11.00 -5.77 22.46
N SER A 98 -10.75 -5.35 23.69
CA SER A 98 -11.58 -5.69 24.87
C SER A 98 -12.23 -4.47 25.52
N PHE A 99 -12.13 -3.30 24.88
CA PHE A 99 -12.63 -2.04 25.43
C PHE A 99 -14.15 -2.07 25.69
N ASN A 100 -14.52 -1.81 26.94
CA ASN A 100 -15.89 -1.62 27.37
C ASN A 100 -16.19 -0.12 27.48
N TYR A 101 -16.98 0.39 26.55
CA TYR A 101 -17.29 1.82 26.45
C TYR A 101 -18.21 2.34 27.57
N MET A 102 -18.82 1.46 28.38
CA MET A 102 -19.69 1.86 29.48
C MET A 102 -18.89 2.26 30.72
N ASN A 103 -17.82 1.52 31.04
CA ASN A 103 -16.93 1.79 32.18
C ASN A 103 -15.56 2.36 31.77
N ARG A 104 -15.29 2.47 30.46
CA ARG A 104 -14.07 3.02 29.86
C ARG A 104 -12.80 2.26 30.28
N THR A 105 -12.88 0.93 30.34
CA THR A 105 -11.74 0.07 30.65
C THR A 105 -11.50 -0.98 29.57
N GLY A 106 -10.28 -1.49 29.50
CA GLY A 106 -9.89 -2.53 28.57
C GLY A 106 -9.12 -1.99 27.37
N ASN A 107 -8.87 -2.89 26.42
CA ASN A 107 -7.86 -2.70 25.40
C ASN A 107 -8.43 -2.08 24.12
N VAL A 108 -7.73 -1.09 23.58
CA VAL A 108 -7.99 -0.45 22.28
C VAL A 108 -6.83 -0.68 21.31
N VAL A 109 -7.10 -0.60 20.01
CA VAL A 109 -6.08 -0.67 18.96
C VAL A 109 -5.49 0.71 18.74
N VAL A 110 -4.16 0.82 18.74
CA VAL A 110 -3.45 2.09 18.56
C VAL A 110 -2.50 2.04 17.36
N ASN A 111 -2.31 3.21 16.73
CA ASN A 111 -1.22 3.46 15.80
C ASN A 111 -0.09 4.14 16.57
N THR A 112 1.16 3.81 16.24
CA THR A 112 2.35 4.44 16.82
C THR A 112 2.95 5.37 15.77
N SER A 113 3.25 6.61 16.15
CA SER A 113 3.89 7.58 15.27
C SER A 113 5.03 8.27 16.01
N THR A 114 6.13 8.49 15.30
CA THR A 114 7.32 9.13 15.84
C THR A 114 7.53 10.47 15.15
N ILE A 115 7.69 11.51 15.96
CA ILE A 115 7.91 12.89 15.52
C ILE A 115 9.28 13.35 16.06
N TYR A 116 9.96 14.17 15.26
CA TYR A 116 11.30 14.68 15.57
C TYR A 116 11.35 16.21 15.73
N ASP A 117 10.19 16.88 15.69
CA ASP A 117 10.07 18.33 15.68
C ASP A 117 8.88 18.81 16.56
N GLU A 118 9.12 19.80 17.41
CA GLU A 118 8.10 20.36 18.31
C GLU A 118 7.03 21.17 17.56
N GLU A 119 7.38 21.84 16.45
CA GLU A 119 6.41 22.54 15.60
C GLU A 119 5.43 21.55 14.96
N ALA A 120 5.94 20.41 14.48
CA ALA A 120 5.11 19.34 13.95
C ALA A 120 4.10 18.84 14.99
N PHE A 121 4.53 18.71 16.25
CA PHE A 121 3.63 18.34 17.35
C PHE A 121 2.52 19.37 17.57
N ASN A 122 2.84 20.67 17.52
CA ASN A 122 1.84 21.74 17.67
C ASN A 122 0.80 21.70 16.54
N ILE A 123 1.23 21.50 15.29
CA ILE A 123 0.34 21.33 14.14
C ILE A 123 -0.59 20.13 14.35
N ILE A 124 -0.03 18.98 14.73
CA ILE A 124 -0.80 17.76 15.01
C ILE A 124 -1.86 18.02 16.09
N LYS A 125 -1.49 18.71 17.17
CA LYS A 125 -2.41 19.10 18.24
C LYS A 125 -3.56 19.98 17.74
N ASP A 126 -3.30 20.90 16.82
CA ASP A 126 -4.34 21.74 16.22
C ASP A 126 -5.31 20.94 15.33
N VAL A 127 -4.81 19.90 14.62
CA VAL A 127 -5.70 18.98 13.91
C VAL A 127 -6.59 18.19 14.87
N PHE A 128 -6.06 17.73 16.00
CA PHE A 128 -6.88 17.08 17.03
C PHE A 128 -8.01 17.99 17.53
N LYS A 129 -7.72 19.29 17.78
CA LYS A 129 -8.74 20.27 18.19
C LYS A 129 -9.87 20.41 17.16
N SER A 130 -9.58 20.25 15.88
CA SER A 130 -10.57 20.32 14.80
C SER A 130 -11.49 19.08 14.70
N GLY A 131 -11.18 18.01 15.44
CA GLY A 131 -11.94 16.76 15.42
C GLY A 131 -11.74 15.92 14.16
N LEU A 132 -10.72 16.22 13.35
CA LEU A 132 -10.26 15.35 12.25
C LEU A 132 -9.40 14.20 12.79
N CYS A 133 -9.98 13.40 13.68
CA CYS A 133 -9.34 12.26 14.32
C CYS A 133 -10.40 11.21 14.73
N VAL A 134 -9.95 9.98 14.98
CA VAL A 134 -10.82 8.94 15.58
C VAL A 134 -11.07 9.26 17.05
N SER A 135 -10.05 9.71 17.79
CA SER A 135 -10.16 10.03 19.21
C SER A 135 -9.09 11.05 19.61
N PRO A 136 -9.36 11.99 20.54
CA PRO A 136 -8.33 12.86 21.11
C PRO A 136 -7.48 12.17 22.18
N TYR A 137 -7.81 10.94 22.56
CA TYR A 137 -7.05 10.17 23.54
C TYR A 137 -5.77 9.63 22.91
N ILE A 138 -4.63 10.01 23.48
CA ILE A 138 -3.30 9.61 23.02
C ILE A 138 -2.43 9.15 24.19
N ASN A 139 -1.42 8.35 23.88
CA ASN A 139 -0.28 8.15 24.77
C ASN A 139 0.90 8.95 24.23
N LEU A 140 1.55 9.74 25.09
CA LEU A 140 2.78 10.45 24.75
C LEU A 140 3.94 9.84 25.54
N LYS A 141 5.02 9.48 24.85
CA LYS A 141 6.27 9.04 25.47
C LYS A 141 7.44 9.80 24.85
N GLU A 142 8.41 10.15 25.70
CA GLU A 142 9.74 10.52 25.22
C GLU A 142 10.34 9.30 24.50
N GLY A 143 10.91 9.52 23.32
CA GLY A 143 11.57 8.51 22.51
C GLY A 143 12.97 8.17 23.03
N ASN A 144 13.79 7.55 22.18
CA ASN A 144 15.14 7.13 22.56
C ASN A 144 16.13 8.30 22.60
N SER A 145 15.77 9.43 22.01
CA SER A 145 16.54 10.68 22.03
C SER A 145 15.70 11.84 22.58
N LYS A 146 16.36 12.90 23.08
CA LYS A 146 15.70 14.07 23.69
C LYS A 146 14.74 14.83 22.77
N GLU A 147 14.83 14.61 21.46
CA GLU A 147 14.04 15.32 20.43
C GLU A 147 12.99 14.40 19.78
N GLU A 148 12.92 13.13 20.19
CA GLU A 148 11.98 12.15 19.66
C GLU A 148 10.72 12.08 20.52
N ILE A 149 9.55 12.35 19.94
CA ILE A 149 8.25 12.23 20.60
C ILE A 149 7.50 11.06 19.96
N GLN A 150 7.22 10.03 20.76
CA GLN A 150 6.36 8.93 20.33
C GLN A 150 4.91 9.22 20.74
N ILE A 151 4.01 9.19 19.77
CA ILE A 151 2.58 9.39 19.96
C ILE A 151 1.84 8.13 19.56
N LYS A 152 0.98 7.66 20.45
CA LYS A 152 0.04 6.59 20.15
C LYS A 152 -1.37 7.12 20.04
N THR A 153 -2.07 6.75 18.98
CA THR A 153 -3.42 7.26 18.66
C THR A 153 -4.39 6.12 18.40
N ILE A 154 -5.64 6.26 18.84
CA ILE A 154 -6.65 5.21 18.63
C ILE A 154 -6.93 5.02 17.13
N CYS A 155 -6.89 3.76 16.68
CA CYS A 155 -7.21 3.36 15.33
C CYS A 155 -8.71 3.07 15.15
N GLY A 156 -9.24 3.29 13.94
CA GLY A 156 -10.64 2.96 13.60
C GLY A 156 -10.99 1.48 13.80
N THR A 157 -10.00 0.59 13.79
CA THR A 157 -10.14 -0.84 14.14
C THR A 157 -10.67 -1.06 15.56
N THR A 158 -10.50 -0.09 16.46
CA THR A 158 -11.11 -0.13 17.79
C THR A 158 -12.64 -0.11 17.72
N ILE A 159 -13.22 0.69 16.82
CA ILE A 159 -14.68 0.70 16.58
C ILE A 159 -15.11 -0.68 16.07
N ASP A 160 -14.30 -1.27 15.21
CA ASP A 160 -14.56 -2.59 14.66
C ASP A 160 -14.61 -3.68 15.76
N GLY A 161 -13.63 -3.69 16.66
CA GLY A 161 -13.61 -4.59 17.82
C GLY A 161 -14.78 -4.40 18.78
N ILE A 162 -15.16 -3.14 19.06
CA ILE A 162 -16.32 -2.84 19.91
C ILE A 162 -17.63 -3.35 19.28
N LEU A 163 -17.82 -3.14 17.98
CA LEU A 163 -18.99 -3.66 17.27
C LEU A 163 -19.03 -5.19 17.31
N LEU A 164 -17.87 -5.86 17.13
CA LEU A 164 -17.77 -7.31 17.21
C LEU A 164 -18.10 -7.84 18.61
N ASN A 165 -17.63 -7.19 19.68
CA ASN A 165 -17.96 -7.54 21.06
C ASN A 165 -19.45 -7.39 21.37
N GLU A 166 -20.11 -6.48 20.67
CA GLU A 166 -21.56 -6.32 20.67
C GLU A 166 -22.24 -7.29 19.67
N GLY A 167 -21.54 -8.29 19.12
CA GLY A 167 -22.12 -9.29 18.22
C GLY A 167 -22.50 -8.75 16.83
N ILE A 168 -21.93 -7.61 16.40
CA ILE A 168 -22.11 -7.05 15.07
C ILE A 168 -20.79 -7.27 14.30
N PRO A 169 -20.74 -8.20 13.33
CA PRO A 169 -19.54 -8.42 12.56
C PRO A 169 -19.28 -7.21 11.65
N THR A 170 -18.00 -6.89 11.51
CA THR A 170 -17.50 -5.78 10.70
C THR A 170 -16.45 -6.31 9.72
N ILE A 171 -16.54 -5.84 8.48
CA ILE A 171 -15.69 -6.28 7.38
C ILE A 171 -14.97 -5.05 6.81
N PRO A 172 -13.73 -4.76 7.25
CA PRO A 172 -12.91 -3.72 6.65
C PRO A 172 -12.69 -4.00 5.16
N LEU A 173 -13.12 -3.09 4.31
CA LEU A 173 -13.15 -3.31 2.87
C LEU A 173 -12.10 -2.46 2.14
N TYR A 174 -12.07 -1.15 2.41
CA TYR A 174 -11.16 -0.21 1.76
C TYR A 174 -10.55 0.80 2.73
N GLY A 175 -9.30 1.18 2.50
CA GLY A 175 -8.76 2.47 2.93
C GLY A 175 -8.62 3.39 1.73
N GLY A 176 -8.73 4.69 1.93
CA GLY A 176 -8.85 5.63 0.81
C GLY A 176 -8.76 7.09 1.21
N LEU A 177 -9.01 7.95 0.23
CA LEU A 177 -9.04 9.40 0.37
C LEU A 177 -10.46 9.90 0.12
N VAL A 178 -11.01 10.69 1.03
CA VAL A 178 -12.36 11.29 0.93
C VAL A 178 -12.23 12.78 0.66
N LYS A 179 -12.91 13.23 -0.38
CA LYS A 179 -13.00 14.64 -0.73
C LYS A 179 -14.01 15.36 0.16
N ILE A 180 -13.55 16.44 0.79
CA ILE A 180 -14.36 17.34 1.60
C ILE A 180 -14.63 18.61 0.80
N ARG A 181 -15.87 19.08 0.82
CA ARG A 181 -16.28 20.37 0.25
C ARG A 181 -17.19 21.10 1.22
N ASP A 182 -16.88 22.35 1.54
CA ASP A 182 -17.63 23.16 2.51
C ASP A 182 -17.91 22.44 3.84
N TYR A 183 -16.90 21.71 4.32
CA TYR A 183 -16.90 20.82 5.50
C TYR A 183 -17.78 19.57 5.38
N VAL A 184 -18.28 19.25 4.18
CA VAL A 184 -19.11 18.07 3.91
C VAL A 184 -18.28 16.97 3.23
N PRO A 185 -18.21 15.75 3.80
CA PRO A 185 -17.69 14.58 3.10
C PRO A 185 -18.55 14.25 1.87
N THR A 186 -17.92 14.16 0.69
CA THR A 186 -18.65 13.98 -0.58
C THR A 186 -18.43 12.58 -1.17
N LYS A 187 -17.18 12.22 -1.51
CA LYS A 187 -16.88 10.91 -2.09
C LYS A 187 -15.46 10.47 -1.82
N PHE A 188 -15.24 9.16 -1.83
CA PHE A 188 -13.92 8.58 -1.96
C PHE A 188 -13.38 8.88 -3.36
N THR A 189 -12.26 9.60 -3.45
CA THR A 189 -11.55 9.83 -4.71
C THR A 189 -10.61 8.68 -5.02
N GLU A 190 -10.04 8.06 -4.00
CA GLU A 190 -9.11 6.95 -4.12
C GLU A 190 -9.40 5.84 -3.09
N LEU A 191 -9.15 4.59 -3.46
CA LEU A 191 -9.44 3.39 -2.68
C LEU A 191 -8.37 2.30 -2.91
N ILE A 192 -7.97 1.64 -1.83
CA ILE A 192 -7.17 0.41 -1.82
C ILE A 192 -7.88 -0.62 -0.93
N SER A 193 -8.02 -1.83 -1.46
CA SER A 193 -8.64 -2.99 -0.80
C SER A 193 -7.69 -3.61 0.21
N TYR A 194 -8.16 -3.76 1.46
CA TYR A 194 -7.42 -4.44 2.53
C TYR A 194 -6.98 -5.86 2.16
N LYS A 195 -7.82 -6.62 1.45
CA LYS A 195 -7.52 -8.02 1.03
C LYS A 195 -6.59 -8.18 -0.18
N LYS A 196 -6.06 -7.09 -0.75
CA LYS A 196 -5.36 -7.13 -2.06
C LYS A 196 -4.09 -6.27 -2.11
N THR A 197 -3.48 -6.01 -0.96
CA THR A 197 -2.30 -5.16 -0.81
C THR A 197 -1.37 -5.71 0.26
N SER A 198 -0.06 -5.62 0.05
CA SER A 198 0.95 -5.93 1.08
C SER A 198 1.36 -4.71 1.88
N VAL A 199 0.68 -3.58 1.68
CA VAL A 199 0.85 -2.33 2.42
C VAL A 199 -0.49 -1.96 3.01
N THR A 200 -0.54 -1.52 4.26
CA THR A 200 -1.78 -1.02 4.85
C THR A 200 -2.40 0.06 3.96
N PRO A 201 -3.69 -0.05 3.58
CA PRO A 201 -4.32 0.90 2.66
C PRO A 201 -4.15 2.37 3.02
N LEU A 202 -4.20 2.74 4.31
CA LEU A 202 -3.98 4.13 4.71
C LEU A 202 -2.52 4.55 4.60
N ASP A 203 -1.55 3.70 4.96
CA ASP A 203 -0.12 4.01 4.82
C ASP A 203 0.27 4.39 3.39
N ALA A 204 -0.38 3.75 2.41
CA ALA A 204 -0.21 4.07 1.00
C ALA A 204 -0.66 5.49 0.61
N PHE A 205 -1.56 6.10 1.40
CA PHE A 205 -2.07 7.45 1.18
C PHE A 205 -1.45 8.49 2.12
N VAL A 206 -0.63 8.08 3.09
CA VAL A 206 0.10 8.96 3.99
C VAL A 206 1.45 9.29 3.36
N ALA A 207 1.41 10.21 2.38
CA ALA A 207 2.56 10.68 1.62
C ALA A 207 2.39 12.16 1.24
N PRO A 208 3.49 12.91 1.05
CA PRO A 208 3.43 14.30 0.59
C PRO A 208 2.58 14.44 -0.68
N GLY A 209 1.67 15.42 -0.67
CA GLY A 209 0.78 15.74 -1.79
C GLY A 209 -0.42 14.81 -1.99
N MET A 210 -0.67 13.85 -1.09
CA MET A 210 -1.84 12.96 -1.17
C MET A 210 -3.08 13.53 -0.43
N THR A 211 -2.86 14.24 0.67
CA THR A 211 -3.92 14.82 1.52
C THR A 211 -3.85 16.36 1.51
N SER A 212 -4.91 16.99 2.02
CA SER A 212 -5.02 18.45 2.22
C SER A 212 -5.83 18.73 3.49
N VAL A 213 -5.39 18.12 4.61
CA VAL A 213 -6.01 18.20 5.93
C VAL A 213 -6.02 19.64 6.43
N LEU A 214 -4.92 20.38 6.23
CA LEU A 214 -4.85 21.79 6.63
C LEU A 214 -5.86 22.65 5.85
N ASP A 215 -6.02 22.41 4.55
CA ASP A 215 -7.03 23.13 3.74
C ASP A 215 -8.45 22.82 4.21
N VAL A 216 -8.74 21.58 4.63
CA VAL A 216 -10.05 21.23 5.20
C VAL A 216 -10.32 22.03 6.47
N ILE A 217 -9.32 22.22 7.34
CA ILE A 217 -9.47 23.01 8.57
C ILE A 217 -9.73 24.49 8.21
N ASN A 218 -8.88 25.05 7.33
CA ASN A 218 -8.85 26.48 7.03
C ASN A 218 -10.00 26.94 6.13
N THR A 219 -10.38 26.13 5.15
CA THR A 219 -11.31 26.52 4.08
C THR A 219 -12.54 25.62 3.97
N GLY A 220 -12.57 24.49 4.70
CA GLY A 220 -13.61 23.47 4.56
C GLY A 220 -13.48 22.60 3.32
N ASN A 221 -12.43 22.79 2.52
CA ASN A 221 -12.24 22.11 1.24
C ASN A 221 -10.90 21.39 1.23
N GLY A 222 -10.88 20.14 0.77
CA GLY A 222 -9.65 19.37 0.71
C GLY A 222 -9.92 17.86 0.68
N THR A 223 -8.94 17.08 1.11
CA THR A 223 -9.00 15.61 1.06
C THR A 223 -8.36 15.02 2.31
N ILE A 224 -9.05 14.09 2.96
CA ILE A 224 -8.57 13.41 4.18
C ILE A 224 -8.55 11.89 3.99
N PRO A 225 -7.67 11.16 4.72
CA PRO A 225 -7.68 9.71 4.71
C PRO A 225 -8.91 9.15 5.47
N ALA A 226 -9.45 8.04 4.98
CA ALA A 226 -10.61 7.38 5.57
C ALA A 226 -10.68 5.89 5.24
N ASN A 227 -11.39 5.16 6.10
CA ASN A 227 -11.67 3.73 5.91
C ASN A 227 -13.13 3.53 5.57
N PHE A 228 -13.43 2.42 4.92
CA PHE A 228 -14.76 1.95 4.62
C PHE A 228 -14.90 0.49 5.04
N ARG A 229 -15.92 0.18 5.83
CA ARG A 229 -16.24 -1.18 6.27
C ARG A 229 -17.70 -1.50 6.02
N LEU A 230 -18.02 -2.79 6.00
CA LEU A 230 -19.39 -3.29 5.90
C LEU A 230 -19.83 -3.96 7.20
N ILE A 231 -21.10 -3.81 7.53
CA ILE A 231 -21.79 -4.59 8.55
C ILE A 231 -23.08 -5.19 7.94
N PRO A 232 -23.63 -6.29 8.48
CA PRO A 232 -24.94 -6.78 8.10
C PRO A 232 -26.03 -5.74 8.38
N SER A 233 -27.02 -5.61 7.49
CA SER A 233 -28.07 -4.59 7.61
C SER A 233 -28.89 -4.71 8.90
N VAL A 234 -29.13 -5.94 9.36
CA VAL A 234 -29.81 -6.25 10.63
C VAL A 234 -29.12 -5.59 11.84
N GLY A 235 -27.79 -5.37 11.78
CA GLY A 235 -27.02 -4.73 12.84
C GLY A 235 -27.05 -3.20 12.85
N ARG A 236 -27.64 -2.55 11.84
CA ARG A 236 -27.51 -1.11 11.60
C ARG A 236 -27.95 -0.24 12.77
N GLU A 237 -29.16 -0.42 13.28
CA GLU A 237 -29.68 0.43 14.37
C GLU A 237 -28.86 0.29 15.65
N ARG A 238 -28.47 -0.95 15.98
CA ARG A 238 -27.61 -1.22 17.14
C ARG A 238 -26.23 -0.59 16.96
N ALA A 239 -25.64 -0.69 15.77
CA ALA A 239 -24.37 -0.05 15.44
C ALA A 239 -24.44 1.48 15.59
N LEU A 240 -25.49 2.12 15.08
CA LEU A 240 -25.71 3.57 15.25
C LEU A 240 -25.81 3.97 16.73
N ASN A 241 -26.54 3.20 17.53
CA ASN A 241 -26.66 3.44 18.97
C ASN A 241 -25.30 3.32 19.69
N ILE A 242 -24.48 2.33 19.33
CA ILE A 242 -23.14 2.17 19.88
C ILE A 242 -22.24 3.33 19.45
N ILE A 243 -22.20 3.66 18.16
CA ILE A 243 -21.42 4.78 17.61
C ILE A 243 -21.75 6.09 18.32
N ASN A 244 -23.04 6.38 18.53
CA ASN A 244 -23.49 7.58 19.26
C ASN A 244 -23.04 7.60 20.73
N LYS A 245 -22.90 6.44 21.38
CA LYS A 245 -22.34 6.35 22.74
C LYS A 245 -20.82 6.54 22.74
N LEU A 246 -20.13 5.95 21.75
CA LEU A 246 -18.68 6.12 21.57
C LEU A 246 -18.30 7.59 21.35
N GLU A 247 -19.07 8.30 20.51
CA GLU A 247 -18.81 9.72 20.23
C GLU A 247 -18.88 10.57 21.52
N LYS A 248 -19.82 10.27 22.43
CA LYS A 248 -19.96 10.96 23.73
C LYS A 248 -18.80 10.74 24.69
N ILE A 249 -18.00 9.69 24.50
CA ILE A 249 -16.82 9.39 25.33
C ILE A 249 -15.51 9.70 24.61
N GLY A 250 -15.57 10.37 23.46
CA GLY A 250 -14.41 10.81 22.69
C GLY A 250 -13.88 9.79 21.68
N ILE A 251 -14.52 8.64 21.48
CA ILE A 251 -14.18 7.70 20.40
C ILE A 251 -15.16 7.94 19.25
N GLY A 252 -14.77 8.79 18.31
CA GLY A 252 -15.56 9.19 17.15
C GLY A 252 -14.89 8.86 15.82
N GLY A 253 -15.01 9.80 14.88
CA GLY A 253 -14.45 9.68 13.53
C GLY A 253 -15.40 9.06 12.50
N VAL A 254 -16.56 8.52 12.90
CA VAL A 254 -17.59 8.07 11.95
C VAL A 254 -18.13 9.28 11.19
N MET A 255 -17.92 9.28 9.87
CA MET A 255 -18.35 10.35 8.97
C MET A 255 -19.71 10.07 8.34
N ALA A 256 -20.01 8.80 8.06
CA ALA A 256 -21.24 8.38 7.40
C ALA A 256 -21.57 6.92 7.67
N VAL A 257 -22.86 6.61 7.72
CA VAL A 257 -23.43 5.27 7.74
C VAL A 257 -24.53 5.20 6.69
N SER A 258 -24.49 4.20 5.81
CA SER A 258 -25.48 4.07 4.73
C SER A 258 -26.81 3.48 5.20
N GLU A 259 -27.82 3.59 4.35
CA GLU A 259 -28.92 2.60 4.38
C GLU A 259 -28.48 1.27 3.76
N GLU A 260 -29.29 0.23 3.94
CA GLU A 260 -29.06 -1.07 3.32
C GLU A 260 -28.95 -0.96 1.79
N GLY A 261 -27.91 -1.56 1.21
CA GLY A 261 -27.68 -1.63 -0.23
C GLY A 261 -27.47 -0.27 -0.92
N LYS A 262 -27.52 0.85 -0.19
CA LYS A 262 -27.32 2.18 -0.77
C LYS A 262 -25.84 2.50 -0.84
N ASN A 263 -25.39 2.82 -2.05
CA ASN A 263 -24.04 3.33 -2.28
C ASN A 263 -23.79 4.56 -1.41
N MET A 264 -22.59 4.67 -0.86
CA MET A 264 -22.22 5.74 0.05
C MET A 264 -20.85 6.29 -0.32
N LEU A 265 -20.73 7.62 -0.44
CA LEU A 265 -19.48 8.30 -0.78
C LEU A 265 -18.81 7.72 -2.04
N GLY A 266 -19.59 7.30 -3.04
CA GLY A 266 -19.08 6.69 -4.28
C GLY A 266 -18.59 5.24 -4.17
N VAL A 267 -18.81 4.59 -3.02
CA VAL A 267 -18.51 3.17 -2.77
C VAL A 267 -19.79 2.35 -2.85
N PRO A 268 -19.83 1.26 -3.63
CA PRO A 268 -21.00 0.40 -3.69
C PRO A 268 -21.16 -0.44 -2.42
N VAL A 269 -22.40 -0.54 -1.95
CA VAL A 269 -22.77 -1.37 -0.80
C VAL A 269 -23.61 -2.54 -1.31
N PRO A 270 -23.24 -3.81 -1.04
CA PRO A 270 -24.07 -4.96 -1.41
C PRO A 270 -25.45 -4.95 -0.74
N GLU A 271 -26.44 -5.56 -1.36
CA GLU A 271 -27.73 -5.86 -0.73
C GLU A 271 -27.53 -6.70 0.54
N GLY A 272 -28.33 -6.48 1.58
CA GLY A 272 -28.14 -7.09 2.90
C GLY A 272 -27.01 -6.49 3.75
N MET A 273 -26.29 -5.48 3.24
CA MET A 273 -25.16 -4.85 3.93
C MET A 273 -25.35 -3.34 4.09
N VAL A 274 -24.61 -2.77 5.04
CA VAL A 274 -24.52 -1.34 5.34
C VAL A 274 -23.06 -0.92 5.38
N GLY A 275 -22.74 0.20 4.74
CA GLY A 275 -21.41 0.80 4.75
C GLY A 275 -21.21 1.78 5.90
N ILE A 276 -20.02 1.78 6.50
CA ILE A 276 -19.60 2.74 7.53
C ILE A 276 -18.26 3.37 7.12
N ALA A 277 -18.21 4.69 7.03
CA ALA A 277 -17.01 5.46 6.74
C ALA A 277 -16.50 6.15 8.01
N VAL A 278 -15.19 6.05 8.25
CA VAL A 278 -14.51 6.55 9.47
C VAL A 278 -13.23 7.23 9.02
N SER A 279 -12.96 8.41 9.54
CA SER A 279 -11.72 9.13 9.32
C SER A 279 -10.50 8.30 9.73
N GLY A 280 -9.40 8.38 9.00
CA GLY A 280 -8.17 7.68 9.37
C GLY A 280 -7.62 8.19 10.71
N GLY A 281 -7.19 7.27 11.59
CA GLY A 281 -6.52 7.64 12.84
C GLY A 281 -5.22 8.43 12.61
N VAL A 282 -4.64 8.29 11.42
CA VAL A 282 -3.41 8.97 10.97
C VAL A 282 -3.64 10.39 10.41
N THR A 283 -4.90 10.85 10.33
CA THR A 283 -5.24 12.17 9.76
C THR A 283 -4.44 13.33 10.39
N PRO A 284 -4.24 13.42 11.72
CA PRO A 284 -3.45 14.49 12.32
C PRO A 284 -2.00 14.55 11.83
N PHE A 285 -1.37 13.41 11.60
CA PHE A 285 0.03 13.34 11.14
C PHE A 285 0.18 13.70 9.66
N CYS A 286 -0.87 13.50 8.86
CA CYS A 286 -0.86 13.91 7.46
C CYS A 286 -0.69 15.43 7.30
N ALA A 287 -1.25 16.22 8.23
CA ALA A 287 -1.13 17.67 8.20
C ALA A 287 0.31 18.16 8.41
N ALA A 288 1.08 17.51 9.27
CA ALA A 288 2.49 17.83 9.45
C ALA A 288 3.32 17.37 8.23
N GLN A 289 3.00 16.22 7.62
CA GLN A 289 3.63 15.82 6.36
C GLN A 289 3.33 16.77 5.19
N GLU A 290 2.14 17.39 5.14
CA GLU A 290 1.78 18.42 4.16
C GLU A 290 2.72 19.63 4.21
N LEU A 291 3.32 19.91 5.36
CA LEU A 291 4.29 20.99 5.58
C LEU A 291 5.75 20.53 5.44
N GLY A 292 5.98 19.25 5.11
CA GLY A 292 7.32 18.70 4.85
C GLY A 292 8.05 18.16 6.09
N TYR A 293 7.38 18.05 7.24
CA TYR A 293 7.98 17.40 8.42
C TYR A 293 8.09 15.88 8.22
N ASP A 294 9.21 15.31 8.66
CA ASP A 294 9.44 13.86 8.62
C ASP A 294 8.73 13.19 9.81
N ILE A 295 7.87 12.21 9.50
CA ILE A 295 7.08 11.48 10.49
C ILE A 295 7.10 10.00 10.10
N ASP A 296 7.60 9.17 11.00
CA ASP A 296 7.47 7.72 10.89
C ASP A 296 6.14 7.28 11.50
N ILE A 297 5.32 6.57 10.73
CA ILE A 297 3.97 6.16 11.12
C ILE A 297 3.87 4.65 10.95
N LYS A 298 3.55 3.96 12.05
CA LYS A 298 3.29 2.53 12.11
C LYS A 298 1.82 2.30 12.45
N ILE A 299 1.05 1.82 11.47
CA ILE A 299 -0.41 1.67 11.58
C ILE A 299 -0.81 0.31 12.15
N ALA A 300 -1.76 0.34 13.11
CA ALA A 300 -2.49 -0.81 13.64
C ALA A 300 -1.59 -1.97 14.09
N GLU A 301 -0.51 -1.65 14.79
CA GLU A 301 0.47 -2.65 15.22
C GLU A 301 0.29 -3.11 16.65
N GLU A 302 -0.42 -2.33 17.48
CA GLU A 302 -0.37 -2.48 18.93
C GLU A 302 -1.74 -2.35 19.58
N ILE A 303 -1.83 -2.98 20.75
CA ILE A 303 -2.97 -2.91 21.65
C ILE A 303 -2.51 -2.27 22.94
N GLU A 304 -3.33 -1.36 23.45
CA GLU A 304 -3.03 -0.68 24.70
C GLU A 304 -4.28 -0.54 25.56
N GLY A 305 -4.10 -0.57 26.89
CA GLY A 305 -5.18 -0.27 27.82
C GLY A 305 -5.62 1.18 27.66
N PHE A 306 -6.92 1.42 27.53
CA PHE A 306 -7.46 2.77 27.35
C PHE A 306 -7.05 3.72 28.48
N GLU A 307 -6.85 3.19 29.69
CA GLU A 307 -6.40 3.89 30.88
C GLU A 307 -5.00 4.52 30.76
N THR A 308 -4.17 4.08 29.80
CA THR A 308 -2.86 4.71 29.54
C THR A 308 -2.99 5.96 28.67
N LEU A 309 -4.16 6.19 28.06
CA LEU A 309 -4.40 7.29 27.14
C LEU A 309 -4.96 8.51 27.86
N SER A 310 -4.55 9.70 27.43
CA SER A 310 -5.01 10.98 27.95
C SER A 310 -5.49 11.90 26.82
N PRO A 311 -6.50 12.75 27.04
CA PRO A 311 -6.94 13.71 26.04
C PRO A 311 -5.83 14.72 25.70
N ILE A 312 -5.46 14.85 24.42
CA ILE A 312 -4.49 15.85 23.95
C ILE A 312 -5.07 17.27 23.91
N ALA A 313 -6.37 17.39 23.65
CA ALA A 313 -7.06 18.66 23.49
C ALA A 313 -8.59 18.50 23.58
N ASP A 314 -9.27 19.61 23.84
CA ASP A 314 -10.71 19.71 23.66
C ASP A 314 -11.05 19.73 22.17
N VAL A 315 -11.96 18.86 21.76
CA VAL A 315 -12.29 18.62 20.35
C VAL A 315 -13.55 19.38 19.95
N LYS A 316 -13.47 20.12 18.85
CA LYS A 316 -14.61 20.72 18.16
C LYS A 316 -14.73 20.14 16.75
N LYS A 317 -15.69 19.25 16.53
CA LYS A 317 -15.96 18.62 15.24
C LYS A 317 -16.31 19.68 14.18
N ILE A 318 -15.46 19.81 13.16
CA ILE A 318 -15.71 20.74 12.04
C ILE A 318 -16.49 20.11 10.89
N LEU A 319 -16.42 18.78 10.73
CA LEU A 319 -17.10 18.09 9.62
C LEU A 319 -18.62 18.04 9.86
N LYS A 320 -19.36 18.44 8.84
CA LYS A 320 -20.81 18.26 8.70
C LYS A 320 -21.13 16.81 8.32
N PRO A 321 -22.39 16.38 8.44
CA PRO A 321 -22.83 15.10 7.89
C PRO A 321 -22.46 14.98 6.41
N ALA A 322 -22.10 13.77 5.98
CA ALA A 322 -21.84 13.47 4.58
C ALA A 322 -23.04 13.81 3.69
N ASP A 323 -22.79 14.18 2.43
CA ASP A 323 -23.87 14.38 1.48
C ASP A 323 -24.58 13.05 1.15
N ASP A 324 -25.84 13.16 0.76
CA ASP A 324 -26.71 12.06 0.36
C ASP A 324 -26.76 11.87 -1.16
N LYS A 325 -25.86 12.54 -1.89
CA LYS A 325 -25.88 12.54 -3.36
C LYS A 325 -25.36 11.21 -3.90
N ILE A 326 -25.95 10.79 -5.02
CA ILE A 326 -25.44 9.64 -5.76
C ILE A 326 -24.18 10.08 -6.49
N HIS A 327 -23.03 9.65 -5.98
CA HIS A 327 -21.75 9.83 -6.64
C HIS A 327 -21.47 8.69 -7.61
N ALA A 328 -20.86 9.01 -8.74
CA ALA A 328 -20.31 8.00 -9.64
C ALA A 328 -19.32 7.11 -8.87
N LYS A 329 -19.41 5.79 -9.10
CA LYS A 329 -18.54 4.80 -8.48
C LYS A 329 -17.08 5.13 -8.77
N THR A 330 -16.22 5.05 -7.76
CA THR A 330 -14.77 5.14 -7.93
C THR A 330 -14.28 3.83 -8.54
N PRO A 331 -13.94 3.77 -9.84
CA PRO A 331 -13.62 2.51 -10.49
C PRO A 331 -12.17 2.14 -10.19
N PHE A 332 -11.92 0.83 -10.00
CA PHE A 332 -10.55 0.33 -9.87
C PHE A 332 -9.76 0.53 -11.17
N LEU A 333 -8.44 0.62 -11.01
CA LEU A 333 -7.51 0.96 -12.08
C LEU A 333 -7.62 -0.01 -13.24
N LEU A 334 -7.68 -1.33 -12.99
CA LEU A 334 -7.71 -2.31 -14.06
C LEU A 334 -8.94 -2.15 -14.97
N SER A 335 -10.11 -1.82 -14.40
CA SER A 335 -11.33 -1.57 -15.20
C SER A 335 -11.16 -0.40 -16.17
N LYS A 336 -10.46 0.66 -15.76
CA LYS A 336 -10.11 1.79 -16.65
C LYS A 336 -9.07 1.35 -17.69
N SER A 337 -8.07 0.59 -17.27
CA SER A 337 -6.94 0.15 -18.10
C SER A 337 -7.32 -0.81 -19.22
N TRP A 338 -8.33 -1.67 -19.03
CA TRP A 338 -8.78 -2.61 -20.07
C TRP A 338 -9.13 -1.91 -21.39
N ASN A 339 -9.74 -0.72 -21.32
CA ASN A 339 -10.07 0.06 -22.51
C ASN A 339 -8.84 0.57 -23.27
N LEU A 340 -7.73 0.83 -22.57
CA LEU A 340 -6.45 1.22 -23.20
C LEU A 340 -5.73 0.00 -23.75
N ILE A 341 -5.71 -1.10 -22.98
CA ILE A 341 -5.11 -2.39 -23.37
C ILE A 341 -5.68 -2.86 -24.72
N GLN A 342 -7.00 -2.84 -24.86
CA GLN A 342 -7.68 -3.27 -26.08
C GLN A 342 -7.38 -2.40 -27.31
N LYS A 343 -6.96 -1.15 -27.10
CA LYS A 343 -6.69 -0.19 -28.18
C LYS A 343 -5.23 -0.16 -28.61
N VAL A 344 -4.34 -0.89 -27.92
CA VAL A 344 -2.96 -1.10 -28.37
C VAL A 344 -3.03 -1.75 -29.76
N ASN A 345 -2.23 -1.29 -30.72
CA ASN A 345 -2.20 -1.86 -32.08
C ASN A 345 -0.78 -1.95 -32.65
N PHE A 346 0.23 -1.92 -31.76
CA PHE A 346 1.63 -1.99 -32.15
C PHE A 346 1.97 -3.30 -32.87
N ASP A 347 2.55 -3.15 -34.05
CA ASP A 347 3.01 -4.22 -34.92
C ASP A 347 4.51 -4.46 -34.69
N VAL A 348 4.86 -5.70 -34.33
CA VAL A 348 6.23 -6.06 -33.92
C VAL A 348 7.22 -6.13 -35.08
N GLU A 349 6.75 -6.34 -36.31
CA GLU A 349 7.59 -6.47 -37.51
C GLU A 349 7.98 -5.08 -38.03
N THR A 350 6.98 -4.21 -38.19
CA THR A 350 7.14 -2.85 -38.70
C THR A 350 7.57 -1.86 -37.60
N ARG A 351 7.43 -2.24 -36.33
CA ARG A 351 7.65 -1.40 -35.14
C ARG A 351 6.84 -0.11 -35.16
N LYS A 352 5.59 -0.19 -35.62
CA LYS A 352 4.67 0.95 -35.73
C LYS A 352 3.37 0.67 -35.01
N GLY A 353 2.75 1.74 -34.52
CA GLY A 353 1.43 1.67 -33.92
C GLY A 353 1.40 2.21 -32.49
N ASP A 354 0.20 2.21 -31.94
CA ASP A 354 -0.16 2.80 -30.68
C ASP A 354 0.17 1.85 -29.53
N ILE A 355 0.91 2.38 -28.56
CA ILE A 355 1.19 1.78 -27.26
C ILE A 355 0.67 2.68 -26.14
N ILE A 356 0.52 2.12 -24.96
CA ILE A 356 0.15 2.88 -23.76
C ILE A 356 1.40 3.55 -23.19
N VAL A 357 1.29 4.85 -22.91
CA VAL A 357 2.32 5.63 -22.22
C VAL A 357 1.76 6.31 -20.98
N ASN A 358 2.64 6.53 -20.00
CA ASN A 358 2.38 7.36 -18.83
C ASN A 358 3.03 8.72 -19.06
N VAL A 359 2.28 9.81 -18.89
CA VAL A 359 2.80 11.18 -18.99
C VAL A 359 2.94 11.75 -17.58
N SER A 360 4.14 12.24 -17.26
CA SER A 360 4.41 12.98 -16.02
C SER A 360 4.93 14.37 -16.37
N TYR A 361 4.54 15.39 -15.63
CA TYR A 361 4.90 16.77 -15.94
C TYR A 361 6.00 17.30 -15.03
N ILE A 362 6.91 18.06 -15.62
CA ILE A 362 7.97 18.81 -14.92
C ILE A 362 7.95 20.27 -15.38
N ASN A 363 8.59 21.15 -14.62
CA ASN A 363 8.83 22.52 -15.05
C ASN A 363 9.81 22.53 -16.24
N LYS A 364 9.55 23.35 -17.26
CA LYS A 364 10.37 23.45 -18.47
C LYS A 364 11.83 23.81 -18.16
N ASP A 365 12.07 24.65 -17.17
CA ASP A 365 13.41 25.06 -16.76
C ASP A 365 14.24 23.90 -16.19
N SER A 366 13.60 22.78 -15.83
CA SER A 366 14.25 21.57 -15.36
C SER A 366 14.47 20.51 -16.45
N LEU A 367 14.07 20.78 -17.70
CA LEU A 367 14.07 19.79 -18.79
C LEU A 367 15.47 19.25 -19.10
N ASP A 368 16.46 20.11 -19.30
CA ASP A 368 17.81 19.70 -19.68
C ASP A 368 18.41 18.80 -18.59
N LYS A 369 18.32 19.25 -17.33
CA LYS A 369 18.74 18.47 -16.16
C LYS A 369 17.99 17.14 -16.06
N ALA A 370 16.69 17.12 -16.37
CA ALA A 370 15.90 15.90 -16.35
C ALA A 370 16.35 14.90 -17.42
N ILE A 371 16.65 15.37 -18.64
CA ILE A 371 17.19 14.52 -19.71
C ILE A 371 18.54 13.92 -19.29
N ASP A 372 19.43 14.72 -18.71
CA ASP A 372 20.73 14.24 -18.23
C ASP A 372 20.58 13.17 -17.14
N ILE A 373 19.71 13.39 -16.15
CA ILE A 373 19.41 12.39 -15.11
C ILE A 373 18.84 11.11 -15.73
N MET A 374 17.93 11.22 -16.70
CA MET A 374 17.35 10.05 -17.38
C MET A 374 18.42 9.23 -18.12
N LYS A 375 19.34 9.90 -18.82
CA LYS A 375 20.47 9.26 -19.50
C LYS A 375 21.40 8.56 -18.51
N GLU A 376 21.87 9.26 -17.48
CA GLU A 376 22.73 8.69 -16.42
C GLU A 376 22.06 7.45 -15.78
N THR A 377 20.76 7.55 -15.52
CA THR A 377 19.96 6.46 -14.93
C THR A 377 19.91 5.24 -15.84
N TYR A 378 19.69 5.45 -17.15
CA TYR A 378 19.67 4.38 -18.13
C TYR A 378 21.05 3.75 -18.32
N GLU A 379 22.10 4.55 -18.45
CA GLU A 379 23.49 4.08 -18.61
C GLU A 379 23.96 3.25 -17.42
N SER A 380 23.56 3.64 -16.21
CA SER A 380 23.88 2.92 -14.98
C SER A 380 23.12 1.59 -14.86
N ASN A 381 21.90 1.50 -15.38
CA ASN A 381 21.00 0.35 -15.20
C ASN A 381 20.25 -0.06 -16.49
N PRO A 382 20.93 -0.32 -17.63
CA PRO A 382 20.28 -0.48 -18.94
C PRO A 382 19.40 -1.73 -19.03
N LYS A 383 19.64 -2.72 -18.16
CA LYS A 383 18.82 -3.93 -18.05
C LYS A 383 17.43 -3.66 -17.47
N TYR A 384 17.30 -2.65 -16.62
CA TYR A 384 16.09 -2.38 -15.83
C TYR A 384 15.40 -1.07 -16.22
N ILE A 385 16.07 -0.19 -16.93
CA ILE A 385 15.51 1.11 -17.32
C ILE A 385 15.10 1.07 -18.79
N ASN A 386 13.86 1.49 -19.07
CA ASN A 386 13.39 1.61 -20.44
C ASN A 386 13.95 2.90 -21.04
N PRO A 387 14.62 2.87 -22.22
CA PRO A 387 15.24 4.06 -22.77
C PRO A 387 14.27 4.94 -23.57
N TYR A 388 13.04 4.49 -23.84
CA TYR A 388 12.13 5.22 -24.69
C TYR A 388 11.34 6.28 -23.92
N TYR A 389 11.37 7.51 -24.43
CA TYR A 389 10.55 8.61 -23.94
C TYR A 389 10.04 9.48 -25.09
N GLN A 390 9.09 10.35 -24.82
CA GLN A 390 8.69 11.40 -25.75
C GLN A 390 8.28 12.65 -24.97
N LEU A 391 8.68 13.83 -25.44
CA LEU A 391 8.22 15.09 -24.89
C LEU A 391 6.82 15.44 -25.39
N VAL A 392 5.98 15.95 -24.50
CA VAL A 392 4.58 16.27 -24.75
C VAL A 392 4.26 17.62 -24.14
N GLU A 393 3.60 18.51 -24.87
CA GLU A 393 3.14 19.77 -24.30
C GLU A 393 2.07 19.54 -23.21
N HIS A 394 2.13 20.35 -22.17
CA HIS A 394 1.08 20.35 -21.15
C HIS A 394 -0.19 21.02 -21.72
N PRO A 395 -1.39 20.47 -21.47
CA PRO A 395 -2.63 20.93 -22.13
C PRO A 395 -3.06 22.37 -21.77
N THR A 396 -2.73 22.84 -20.57
CA THR A 396 -3.17 24.16 -20.06
C THR A 396 -2.05 25.04 -19.47
N ASP A 397 -1.10 24.46 -18.75
CA ASP A 397 0.06 25.16 -18.17
C ASP A 397 1.30 25.14 -19.09
N TYR A 398 1.57 26.25 -19.78
CA TYR A 398 2.71 26.37 -20.69
C TYR A 398 4.09 26.43 -20.01
N SER A 399 4.15 26.57 -18.68
CA SER A 399 5.41 26.49 -17.92
C SER A 399 5.90 25.05 -17.75
N LYS A 400 5.04 24.07 -18.00
CA LYS A 400 5.33 22.64 -17.83
C LYS A 400 5.52 21.92 -19.15
N ILE A 401 6.26 20.82 -19.08
CA ILE A 401 6.45 19.87 -20.18
C ILE A 401 6.30 18.44 -19.67
N GLY A 402 5.65 17.61 -20.48
CA GLY A 402 5.37 16.22 -20.18
C GLY A 402 6.46 15.30 -20.70
N ILE A 403 6.88 14.35 -19.87
CA ILE A 403 7.72 13.22 -20.25
C ILE A 403 6.81 11.99 -20.33
N ALA A 404 6.62 11.48 -21.54
CA ALA A 404 5.84 10.28 -21.82
C ALA A 404 6.76 9.04 -21.84
N THR A 405 6.50 8.05 -20.97
CA THR A 405 7.27 6.81 -20.90
C THR A 405 6.38 5.58 -21.14
N ILE A 406 6.96 4.48 -21.65
CA ILE A 406 6.20 3.27 -21.99
C ILE A 406 5.56 2.66 -20.74
N CYS A 407 4.24 2.45 -20.78
CA CYS A 407 3.52 1.75 -19.73
C CYS A 407 3.64 0.23 -19.94
N SER A 408 3.89 -0.52 -18.86
CA SER A 408 4.03 -1.97 -18.95
C SER A 408 2.75 -2.65 -19.47
N LEU A 409 1.58 -2.01 -19.30
CA LEU A 409 0.29 -2.48 -19.82
C LEU A 409 0.24 -2.61 -21.36
N SER A 410 1.16 -1.94 -22.06
CA SER A 410 1.33 -2.12 -23.52
C SER A 410 1.66 -3.57 -23.88
N ILE A 411 2.45 -4.26 -23.04
CA ILE A 411 2.79 -5.67 -23.23
C ILE A 411 1.53 -6.54 -23.12
N ASP A 412 0.58 -6.21 -22.23
CA ASP A 412 -0.68 -6.94 -22.10
C ASP A 412 -1.53 -6.80 -23.36
N GLY A 413 -1.66 -5.58 -23.89
CA GLY A 413 -2.39 -5.34 -25.14
C GLY A 413 -1.76 -6.09 -26.32
N LEU A 414 -0.43 -6.11 -26.39
CA LEU A 414 0.30 -6.86 -27.40
C LEU A 414 0.09 -8.36 -27.33
N LEU A 415 0.15 -8.94 -26.13
CA LEU A 415 -0.13 -10.36 -25.94
C LEU A 415 -1.57 -10.70 -26.33
N ILE A 416 -2.55 -9.91 -25.86
CA ILE A 416 -3.97 -10.14 -26.09
C ILE A 416 -4.35 -10.04 -27.56
N ASN A 417 -3.80 -9.06 -28.29
CA ASN A 417 -4.02 -8.93 -29.73
C ASN A 417 -3.45 -10.10 -30.53
N ASN A 418 -2.50 -10.83 -29.96
CA ASN A 418 -1.96 -12.07 -30.52
C ASN A 418 -2.63 -13.32 -29.89
N GLY A 419 -3.82 -13.18 -29.30
CA GLY A 419 -4.58 -14.32 -28.74
C GLY A 419 -4.00 -14.91 -27.45
N ILE A 420 -3.03 -14.24 -26.81
CA ILE A 420 -2.45 -14.67 -25.53
C ILE A 420 -3.07 -13.83 -24.41
N MET A 421 -3.91 -14.47 -23.59
CA MET A 421 -4.48 -13.78 -22.44
C MET A 421 -3.38 -13.38 -21.45
N SER A 422 -3.30 -12.09 -21.12
CA SER A 422 -2.43 -11.56 -20.07
C SER A 422 -3.25 -10.84 -19.03
N ASN A 423 -3.02 -11.15 -17.75
CA ASN A 423 -3.75 -10.58 -16.64
C ASN A 423 -2.79 -9.78 -15.73
N PRO A 424 -2.82 -8.44 -15.78
CA PRO A 424 -2.08 -7.61 -14.83
C PRO A 424 -2.56 -7.87 -13.40
N LYS A 425 -1.69 -8.40 -12.54
CA LYS A 425 -2.06 -8.73 -11.16
C LYS A 425 -1.67 -7.64 -10.17
N TYR A 426 -0.40 -7.25 -10.19
CA TYR A 426 0.19 -6.34 -9.21
C TYR A 426 1.13 -5.34 -9.86
N GLY A 427 1.12 -4.11 -9.32
CA GLY A 427 2.25 -3.21 -9.40
C GLY A 427 3.05 -3.34 -8.10
N GLY A 428 4.37 -3.36 -8.21
CA GLY A 428 5.25 -3.68 -7.10
C GLY A 428 6.54 -2.90 -7.07
N LEU A 429 7.18 -2.94 -5.90
CA LEU A 429 8.54 -2.49 -5.66
C LEU A 429 9.45 -3.71 -5.61
N LEU A 430 10.38 -3.78 -6.54
CA LEU A 430 11.34 -4.87 -6.73
C LEU A 430 12.70 -4.43 -6.21
N GLU A 431 13.23 -5.16 -5.24
CA GLU A 431 14.58 -4.94 -4.76
C GLU A 431 15.58 -5.77 -5.58
N LEU A 432 16.61 -5.11 -6.11
CA LEU A 432 17.67 -5.70 -6.91
C LEU A 432 18.87 -6.04 -6.03
N ASN A 433 18.94 -7.30 -5.61
CA ASN A 433 20.12 -7.91 -4.96
C ASN A 433 20.63 -9.07 -5.82
N GLU A 434 21.55 -9.89 -5.29
CA GLU A 434 21.94 -11.17 -5.92
C GLU A 434 20.73 -12.05 -6.28
N SER A 435 19.67 -12.00 -5.46
CA SER A 435 18.39 -12.65 -5.71
C SER A 435 17.25 -11.61 -5.65
N PRO A 436 16.84 -11.03 -6.79
CA PRO A 436 15.78 -10.03 -6.82
C PRO A 436 14.45 -10.57 -6.32
N LEU A 437 13.72 -9.74 -5.57
CA LEU A 437 12.45 -10.10 -4.95
C LEU A 437 11.54 -8.87 -4.81
N PHE A 438 10.22 -9.09 -4.84
CA PHE A 438 9.29 -8.02 -4.51
C PHE A 438 9.28 -7.78 -3.00
N ILE A 439 9.39 -6.52 -2.61
CA ILE A 439 9.25 -6.09 -1.21
C ILE A 439 7.87 -5.52 -0.92
N ASP A 440 7.18 -4.99 -1.93
CA ASP A 440 5.81 -4.50 -1.81
C ASP A 440 5.01 -4.79 -3.09
N LEU A 441 3.72 -5.13 -2.93
CA LEU A 441 2.77 -5.36 -4.02
C LEU A 441 1.41 -4.72 -3.70
N ILE A 442 0.84 -4.02 -4.67
CA ILE A 442 -0.55 -3.54 -4.63
C ILE A 442 -1.27 -4.07 -5.87
N SER A 443 -2.43 -4.70 -5.69
CA SER A 443 -3.18 -5.28 -6.80
C SER A 443 -3.83 -4.21 -7.67
N TYR A 444 -3.72 -4.34 -9.00
CA TYR A 444 -4.44 -3.49 -9.95
C TYR A 444 -5.97 -3.63 -9.87
N ASN A 445 -6.46 -4.78 -9.41
CA ASN A 445 -7.89 -5.07 -9.18
C ASN A 445 -8.34 -4.74 -7.74
N GLY A 446 -7.43 -4.21 -6.93
CA GLY A 446 -7.69 -3.81 -5.55
C GLY A 446 -7.43 -2.33 -5.31
N SER A 447 -7.02 -1.57 -6.32
CA SER A 447 -6.64 -0.16 -6.17
C SER A 447 -7.28 0.69 -7.26
N SER A 448 -7.75 1.89 -6.92
CA SER A 448 -8.14 2.93 -7.90
C SER A 448 -6.96 3.80 -8.34
N VAL A 449 -5.88 3.80 -7.56
CA VAL A 449 -4.61 4.48 -7.85
C VAL A 449 -3.63 3.51 -8.46
N ASP A 450 -2.74 4.04 -9.30
CA ASP A 450 -1.59 3.29 -9.76
C ASP A 450 -0.61 2.96 -8.60
N PRO A 451 -0.30 1.68 -8.33
CA PRO A 451 0.68 1.27 -7.31
C PRO A 451 2.02 1.99 -7.40
N HIS A 452 2.54 2.21 -8.61
CA HIS A 452 3.82 2.86 -8.81
C HIS A 452 3.79 4.34 -8.45
N LYS A 453 2.65 5.01 -8.62
CA LYS A 453 2.47 6.40 -8.14
C LYS A 453 2.59 6.47 -6.62
N ILE A 454 2.01 5.49 -5.91
CA ILE A 454 2.10 5.38 -4.45
C ILE A 454 3.55 5.20 -4.00
N PHE A 455 4.27 4.24 -4.57
CA PHE A 455 5.66 3.97 -4.19
C PHE A 455 6.60 5.16 -4.46
N ILE A 456 6.38 5.92 -5.54
CA ILE A 456 7.11 7.16 -5.82
C ILE A 456 6.73 8.26 -4.83
N ALA A 457 5.44 8.41 -4.51
CA ALA A 457 4.97 9.40 -3.55
C ALA A 457 5.59 9.20 -2.16
N LYS A 458 5.67 7.94 -1.73
CA LYS A 458 6.29 7.49 -0.48
C LYS A 458 7.83 7.46 -0.49
N ASN A 459 8.47 7.88 -1.58
CA ASN A 459 9.94 7.87 -1.73
C ASN A 459 10.55 6.48 -1.46
N MET A 460 9.87 5.40 -1.86
CA MET A 460 10.30 4.02 -1.58
C MET A 460 11.30 3.49 -2.62
N THR A 461 11.49 4.19 -3.73
CA THR A 461 12.45 3.82 -4.77
C THR A 461 13.87 4.25 -4.41
N SER A 462 14.86 3.54 -4.95
CA SER A 462 16.29 3.87 -4.81
C SER A 462 17.03 3.53 -6.11
N ILE A 463 16.57 4.12 -7.20
CA ILE A 463 17.05 3.83 -8.56
C ILE A 463 18.42 4.47 -8.80
N THR A 464 18.61 5.69 -8.29
CA THR A 464 19.82 6.49 -8.50
C THR A 464 20.83 6.40 -7.37
N ARG A 465 20.53 5.64 -6.31
CA ARG A 465 21.43 5.50 -5.16
C ARG A 465 22.52 4.48 -5.45
N ASN A 466 23.76 4.86 -5.13
CA ASN A 466 24.94 3.99 -5.23
C ASN A 466 25.18 3.13 -3.97
N ILE A 467 24.46 3.42 -2.88
CA ILE A 467 24.63 2.75 -1.58
C ILE A 467 23.39 1.89 -1.30
N GLY A 468 23.62 0.61 -1.03
CA GLY A 468 22.57 -0.36 -0.78
C GLY A 468 21.98 -0.94 -2.05
N SER A 469 20.85 -1.63 -1.91
CA SER A 469 20.14 -2.27 -3.00
C SER A 469 19.27 -1.28 -3.78
N ASN A 470 19.28 -1.39 -5.12
CA ASN A 470 18.37 -0.60 -5.94
C ASN A 470 16.94 -1.13 -5.80
N LYS A 471 16.01 -0.26 -5.42
CA LYS A 471 14.57 -0.56 -5.38
C LYS A 471 13.91 0.10 -6.59
N ILE A 472 13.40 -0.73 -7.49
CA ILE A 472 12.83 -0.31 -8.76
C ILE A 472 11.36 -0.71 -8.86
N LEU A 473 10.61 -0.06 -9.73
CA LEU A 473 9.21 -0.35 -9.98
C LEU A 473 9.08 -1.45 -11.04
N ALA A 474 8.26 -2.45 -10.74
CA ALA A 474 7.96 -3.55 -11.64
C ALA A 474 6.49 -3.98 -11.53
N SER A 475 6.02 -4.75 -12.50
CA SER A 475 4.66 -5.26 -12.55
C SER A 475 4.67 -6.76 -12.74
N LEU A 476 3.77 -7.46 -12.03
CA LEU A 476 3.56 -8.89 -12.17
C LEU A 476 2.29 -9.16 -12.95
N LYS A 477 2.41 -10.05 -13.94
CA LYS A 477 1.33 -10.47 -14.82
C LYS A 477 1.24 -11.98 -14.81
N GLU A 478 0.02 -12.48 -14.97
CA GLU A 478 -0.25 -13.90 -15.13
C GLU A 478 -0.67 -14.20 -16.56
N ILE A 479 -0.10 -15.27 -17.11
CA ILE A 479 -0.43 -15.78 -18.43
C ILE A 479 -0.77 -17.28 -18.30
N PRO A 480 -1.85 -17.77 -18.93
CA PRO A 480 -2.18 -19.19 -18.95
C PRO A 480 -1.04 -20.04 -19.49
N TYR A 481 -0.70 -21.11 -18.76
CA TYR A 481 0.43 -21.97 -19.13
C TYR A 481 0.27 -22.61 -20.52
N ILE A 482 -0.97 -22.83 -20.96
CA ILE A 482 -1.28 -23.39 -22.28
C ILE A 482 -0.74 -22.52 -23.43
N SER A 483 -0.66 -21.21 -23.22
CA SER A 483 -0.12 -20.24 -24.20
C SER A 483 1.36 -19.96 -24.04
N ARG A 484 2.08 -20.69 -23.17
CA ARG A 484 3.43 -20.31 -22.74
C ARG A 484 4.42 -20.22 -23.90
N ASP A 485 4.50 -21.22 -24.77
CA ASP A 485 5.56 -21.24 -25.80
C ASP A 485 5.45 -20.04 -26.74
N TYR A 486 4.22 -19.73 -27.18
CA TYR A 486 3.96 -18.57 -28.03
C TYR A 486 4.17 -17.25 -27.26
N ALA A 487 3.74 -17.18 -26.00
CA ALA A 487 3.98 -16.02 -25.15
C ALA A 487 5.47 -15.75 -24.94
N VAL A 488 6.29 -16.77 -24.66
CA VAL A 488 7.74 -16.62 -24.49
C VAL A 488 8.39 -16.14 -25.77
N HIS A 489 8.00 -16.69 -26.92
CA HIS A 489 8.49 -16.23 -28.22
C HIS A 489 8.21 -14.72 -28.43
N LEU A 490 6.95 -14.31 -28.26
CA LEU A 490 6.57 -12.90 -28.43
C LEU A 490 7.25 -11.99 -27.41
N LEU A 491 7.31 -12.39 -26.13
CA LEU A 491 8.00 -11.63 -25.07
C LEU A 491 9.49 -11.44 -25.39
N ASN A 492 10.17 -12.43 -25.96
CA ASN A 492 11.56 -12.29 -26.37
C ASN A 492 11.73 -11.28 -27.51
N ILE A 493 10.80 -11.26 -28.48
CA ILE A 493 10.78 -10.24 -29.54
C ILE A 493 10.59 -8.84 -28.94
N LEU A 494 9.61 -8.67 -28.06
CA LEU A 494 9.35 -7.39 -27.39
C LEU A 494 10.56 -6.92 -26.57
N LYS A 495 11.23 -7.84 -25.88
CA LYS A 495 12.47 -7.54 -25.15
C LYS A 495 13.56 -7.00 -26.06
N ASN A 496 13.72 -7.57 -27.26
CA ASN A 496 14.71 -7.11 -28.25
C ASN A 496 14.36 -5.76 -28.87
N ILE A 497 13.07 -5.42 -28.97
CA ILE A 497 12.60 -4.09 -29.41
C ILE A 497 12.88 -3.02 -28.35
N GLY A 498 12.97 -3.44 -27.08
CA GLY A 498 13.31 -2.60 -25.93
C GLY A 498 12.19 -2.45 -24.90
N PHE A 499 11.18 -3.34 -24.90
CA PHE A 499 10.25 -3.46 -23.77
C PHE A 499 10.94 -4.11 -22.57
N SER A 500 10.69 -3.58 -21.38
CA SER A 500 11.36 -4.01 -20.16
C SER A 500 10.74 -5.30 -19.61
N ILE A 501 11.33 -6.46 -19.93
CA ILE A 501 10.91 -7.77 -19.41
C ILE A 501 12.04 -8.34 -18.55
N TYR A 502 11.81 -8.40 -17.23
CA TYR A 502 12.82 -8.78 -16.25
C TYR A 502 12.89 -10.30 -16.04
N LYS A 503 11.73 -10.95 -15.91
CA LYS A 503 11.65 -12.39 -15.68
C LYS A 503 10.41 -13.00 -16.35
N ILE A 504 10.60 -14.17 -16.93
CA ILE A 504 9.53 -15.07 -17.38
C ILE A 504 9.64 -16.32 -16.51
N GLY A 505 8.67 -16.53 -15.62
CA GLY A 505 8.61 -17.67 -14.74
C GLY A 505 8.25 -18.96 -15.45
N LYS A 506 8.51 -20.09 -14.78
CA LYS A 506 7.91 -21.38 -15.13
C LYS A 506 6.50 -21.48 -14.52
N PRO A 507 5.62 -22.33 -15.08
CA PRO A 507 4.33 -22.60 -14.44
C PRO A 507 4.53 -23.05 -12.99
N ARG A 508 3.68 -22.56 -12.07
CA ARG A 508 3.73 -22.85 -10.62
C ARG A 508 5.01 -22.37 -9.90
N GLU A 509 5.88 -21.63 -10.57
CA GLU A 509 7.07 -21.02 -9.97
C GLU A 509 6.70 -19.68 -9.31
N LEU A 510 7.30 -19.40 -8.15
CA LEU A 510 7.28 -18.04 -7.61
C LEU A 510 8.12 -17.13 -8.51
N THR A 511 7.52 -16.05 -9.00
CA THR A 511 8.23 -15.12 -9.86
C THR A 511 8.71 -13.94 -9.00
N TYR A 512 10.00 -13.97 -8.65
CA TYR A 512 10.62 -13.04 -7.69
C TYR A 512 9.88 -12.98 -6.35
N ASN A 513 9.66 -14.13 -5.69
CA ASN A 513 8.88 -14.33 -4.46
C ASN A 513 7.36 -14.11 -4.57
N ALA A 514 6.84 -13.61 -5.70
CA ALA A 514 5.41 -13.44 -5.89
C ALA A 514 4.74 -14.72 -6.44
N LYS A 515 3.57 -15.05 -5.88
CA LYS A 515 2.78 -16.21 -6.28
C LYS A 515 1.96 -15.88 -7.53
N VAL A 516 1.86 -16.87 -8.41
CA VAL A 516 0.93 -16.89 -9.53
C VAL A 516 -0.02 -18.06 -9.40
N ASP A 517 -1.18 -17.96 -10.04
CA ASP A 517 -2.14 -19.07 -10.11
C ASP A 517 -1.48 -20.38 -10.62
N ASN A 518 -1.97 -21.52 -10.12
CA ASN A 518 -1.41 -22.84 -10.42
C ASN A 518 -1.42 -23.20 -11.91
N TYR A 519 -2.35 -22.63 -12.69
CA TYR A 519 -2.46 -22.85 -14.13
C TYR A 519 -1.92 -21.67 -14.95
N ASN A 520 -1.15 -20.80 -14.31
CA ASN A 520 -0.50 -19.67 -14.95
C ASN A 520 1.02 -19.72 -14.72
N PHE A 521 1.74 -18.91 -15.50
CA PHE A 521 3.12 -18.54 -15.21
C PHE A 521 3.23 -17.02 -15.08
N GLY A 522 4.18 -16.57 -14.28
CA GLY A 522 4.40 -15.15 -14.02
C GLY A 522 5.31 -14.50 -15.03
N VAL A 523 4.99 -13.27 -15.42
CA VAL A 523 5.87 -12.38 -16.17
C VAL A 523 6.06 -11.10 -15.39
N VAL A 524 7.33 -10.74 -15.15
CA VAL A 524 7.69 -9.48 -14.50
C VAL A 524 8.19 -8.51 -15.55
N ALA A 525 7.46 -7.39 -15.68
CA ALA A 525 7.78 -6.31 -16.59
C ALA A 525 8.13 -5.03 -15.83
N GLY A 526 9.16 -4.32 -16.29
CA GLY A 526 9.58 -3.04 -15.73
C GLY A 526 8.56 -1.93 -15.93
N SER A 527 8.56 -0.96 -15.00
CA SER A 527 7.75 0.25 -15.14
C SER A 527 8.49 1.32 -15.93
N GLY A 528 7.82 1.98 -16.88
CA GLY A 528 8.33 3.21 -17.50
C GLY A 528 8.42 4.38 -16.52
N LEU A 529 7.80 4.29 -15.34
CA LEU A 529 7.92 5.31 -14.29
C LEU A 529 9.25 5.24 -13.53
N ASN A 530 10.12 4.27 -13.81
CA ASN A 530 11.45 4.23 -13.18
C ASN A 530 12.30 5.47 -13.51
N LEU A 531 12.22 6.00 -14.73
CA LEU A 531 12.88 7.27 -15.08
C LEU A 531 12.29 8.43 -14.26
N ILE A 532 10.97 8.47 -14.12
CA ILE A 532 10.25 9.51 -13.38
C ILE A 532 10.59 9.46 -11.88
N ALA A 533 10.70 8.27 -11.32
CA ALA A 533 11.15 8.05 -9.95
C ALA A 533 12.59 8.55 -9.73
N ALA A 534 13.49 8.29 -10.68
CA ALA A 534 14.88 8.79 -10.63
C ALA A 534 14.95 10.32 -10.65
N LEU A 535 14.10 11.00 -11.44
CA LEU A 535 14.00 12.46 -11.42
C LEU A 535 13.62 12.98 -10.03
N LYS A 536 12.60 12.37 -9.41
CA LYS A 536 12.14 12.75 -8.07
C LYS A 536 13.23 12.50 -7.01
N GLU A 537 13.93 11.37 -7.09
CA GLU A 537 15.07 11.06 -6.19
C GLU A 537 16.19 12.10 -6.26
N LYS A 538 16.38 12.74 -7.43
CA LYS A 538 17.37 13.80 -7.66
C LYS A 538 16.81 15.21 -7.44
N GLY A 539 15.63 15.33 -6.84
CA GLY A 539 15.02 16.59 -6.41
C GLY A 539 14.36 17.40 -7.53
N ILE A 540 14.04 16.77 -8.67
CA ILE A 540 13.17 17.40 -9.67
C ILE A 540 11.73 17.32 -9.15
N ASP A 541 11.00 18.43 -9.18
CA ASP A 541 9.57 18.44 -8.92
C ASP A 541 8.82 17.81 -10.10
N VAL A 542 8.04 16.76 -9.82
CA VAL A 542 7.35 15.99 -10.86
C VAL A 542 5.91 15.71 -10.48
N GLU A 543 5.00 16.08 -11.36
CA GLU A 543 3.62 15.60 -11.34
C GLU A 543 3.54 14.20 -11.93
N VAL A 544 3.74 13.21 -11.08
CA VAL A 544 3.87 11.80 -11.47
C VAL A 544 2.57 11.24 -12.04
N LYS A 545 2.67 10.68 -13.26
CA LYS A 545 1.59 9.96 -13.96
C LYS A 545 0.27 10.74 -13.92
N ALA A 546 0.30 11.97 -14.38
CA ALA A 546 -0.88 12.82 -14.51
C ALA A 546 -1.89 12.22 -15.51
N ILE A 547 -1.40 11.58 -16.58
CA ILE A 547 -2.23 11.03 -17.68
C ILE A 547 -1.68 9.68 -18.16
N ALA A 548 -2.57 8.73 -18.46
CA ALA A 548 -2.25 7.56 -19.27
C ALA A 548 -2.99 7.64 -20.61
N LYS A 549 -2.27 7.50 -21.73
CA LYS A 549 -2.85 7.64 -23.07
C LYS A 549 -2.15 6.74 -24.09
N LEU A 550 -2.72 6.64 -25.29
CA LEU A 550 -2.11 5.98 -26.44
C LEU A 550 -1.18 6.94 -27.17
N MET A 551 0.00 6.47 -27.57
CA MET A 551 0.94 7.19 -28.41
C MET A 551 1.63 6.22 -29.38
N LYS A 552 2.00 6.77 -30.54
CA LYS A 552 2.71 6.04 -31.59
C LYS A 552 4.13 5.71 -31.14
N PHE A 553 4.49 4.44 -31.11
CA PHE A 553 5.82 3.99 -30.73
C PHE A 553 6.91 4.61 -31.60
N GLU A 554 6.66 4.73 -32.91
CA GLU A 554 7.62 5.28 -33.87
C GLU A 554 7.94 6.77 -33.67
N LYS A 555 7.20 7.47 -32.80
CA LYS A 555 7.46 8.86 -32.42
C LYS A 555 8.29 8.99 -31.14
N MET A 556 8.58 7.89 -30.46
CA MET A 556 9.37 7.90 -29.23
C MET A 556 10.86 8.04 -29.55
N GLU A 557 11.52 8.89 -28.78
CA GLU A 557 12.97 9.03 -28.75
C GLU A 557 13.58 7.94 -27.86
N ARG A 558 14.85 7.65 -28.09
CA ARG A 558 15.64 6.72 -27.28
C ARG A 558 16.79 7.49 -26.65
N LEU A 559 16.96 7.35 -25.33
CA LEU A 559 18.04 7.97 -24.55
C LEU A 559 19.44 7.65 -25.06
#